data_AF-A0A4D6LMQ9-F1
#
_entry.id   AF-A0A4D6LMQ9-F1
#
_cell.length_a   1.000
_cell.length_b   1.000
_cell.length_c   1.000
_cell.angle_alpha   90.00
_cell.angle_beta   90.00
_cell.angle_gamma   90.00
#
_symmetry.space_group_name_H-M   'P 1'
#
loop_
_entity.id
_entity.type
_entity.pdbx_description
1 polymer ?
#
loop_
_entity_poly.entity_id
_entity_poly.type
_entity_poly.pdbx_seq_one_letter_code
_entity_poly.pdbx_strand_id
1 'polypeptide(L)'
;MGVEKKWFFTLFTAAFLSLSILMFSSFSCFTFPMPFPSIVHHGPHHPPAFAYFISGGNKDGDRIFRLLLAVYHPRNRYLLHLGMDARDEERKRLGAAAMSVPAIRAFRNVDVVGKADYVTYMGSSNVAVTLRAASVMMKLDGGWDWFVTLSARDYPLVTQDGNANTVISVLDHGFVCTVELLILGGELL
;
A
#
# COMPACT_ATOMS: atom_id res chain seq x y z
N MET A 1 -49.28 37.14 -25.96
CA MET A 1 -48.78 36.67 -24.65
C MET A 1 -47.91 35.43 -24.85
N GLY A 2 -46.62 35.57 -25.18
CA GLY A 2 -45.77 34.40 -25.50
C GLY A 2 -44.25 34.60 -25.42
N VAL A 3 -43.79 35.79 -25.05
CA VAL A 3 -42.36 36.12 -25.01
C VAL A 3 -41.80 35.99 -23.59
N GLU A 4 -42.60 36.27 -22.56
CA GLU A 4 -42.15 36.27 -21.16
C GLU A 4 -41.77 34.88 -20.63
N LYS A 5 -42.46 33.83 -21.09
CA LYS A 5 -42.16 32.45 -20.66
C LYS A 5 -40.82 31.96 -21.21
N LYS A 6 -40.40 32.43 -22.38
CA LYS A 6 -39.16 31.98 -23.03
C LYS A 6 -37.93 32.46 -22.25
N TRP A 7 -37.95 33.72 -21.81
CA TRP A 7 -36.87 34.30 -21.02
C TRP A 7 -36.71 33.63 -19.65
N PHE A 8 -37.82 33.22 -19.04
CA PHE A 8 -37.79 32.51 -17.76
C PHE A 8 -37.07 31.16 -17.86
N PHE A 9 -37.36 30.37 -18.91
CA PHE A 9 -36.66 29.10 -19.13
C PHE A 9 -35.18 29.32 -19.44
N THR A 10 -34.83 30.32 -20.26
CA THR A 10 -33.42 30.59 -20.59
C THR A 10 -32.61 30.97 -19.35
N LEU A 11 -33.16 31.78 -18.45
CA LEU A 11 -32.50 32.17 -17.19
C LEU A 11 -32.33 30.97 -16.25
N PHE A 12 -33.35 30.12 -16.13
CA PHE A 12 -33.28 28.93 -15.29
C PHE A 12 -32.22 27.93 -15.78
N THR A 13 -32.18 27.68 -17.10
CA THR A 13 -31.19 26.77 -17.69
C THR A 13 -29.77 27.32 -17.54
N ALA A 14 -29.57 28.62 -17.72
CA ALA A 14 -28.27 29.27 -17.53
C ALA A 14 -27.78 29.20 -16.07
N ALA A 15 -28.67 29.43 -15.10
CA ALA A 15 -28.35 29.31 -13.68
C ALA A 15 -28.02 27.85 -13.30
N PHE A 16 -28.76 26.88 -13.82
CA PHE A 16 -28.51 25.46 -13.58
C PHE A 16 -27.19 24.98 -14.19
N LEU A 17 -26.87 25.40 -15.41
CA LEU A 17 -25.58 25.14 -16.06
C LEU A 17 -24.42 25.78 -15.30
N SER A 18 -24.57 27.03 -14.85
CA SER A 18 -23.58 27.73 -14.02
C SER A 18 -23.33 27.01 -12.69
N LEU A 19 -24.39 26.60 -11.99
CA LEU A 19 -24.28 25.86 -10.73
C LEU A 19 -23.64 24.49 -10.93
N SER A 20 -23.97 23.81 -12.03
CA SER A 20 -23.36 22.52 -12.38
C SER A 20 -21.87 22.66 -12.63
N ILE A 21 -21.43 23.69 -13.37
CA ILE A 21 -20.01 24.00 -13.62
C ILE A 21 -19.29 24.36 -12.30
N LEU A 22 -19.95 25.09 -11.39
CA LEU A 22 -19.38 25.44 -10.08
C LEU A 22 -19.20 24.21 -9.18
N MET A 23 -20.11 23.24 -9.26
CA MET A 23 -19.96 21.96 -8.58
C MET A 23 -18.84 21.11 -9.20
N PHE A 24 -18.77 20.99 -10.53
CA PHE A 24 -17.68 20.27 -11.20
C PHE A 24 -16.30 20.89 -10.94
N SER A 25 -16.19 22.21 -10.87
CA SER A 25 -14.94 22.88 -10.50
C SER A 25 -14.55 22.68 -9.04
N SER A 26 -15.54 22.55 -8.14
CA SER A 26 -15.29 22.14 -6.73
C SER A 26 -14.78 20.70 -6.63
N PHE A 27 -15.26 19.79 -7.49
CA PHE A 27 -14.70 18.44 -7.60
C PHE A 27 -13.27 18.44 -8.20
N SER A 28 -13.02 19.29 -9.20
CA SER A 28 -11.68 19.46 -9.80
C SER A 28 -10.67 20.17 -8.90
N CYS A 29 -11.10 20.82 -7.81
CA CYS A 29 -10.18 21.37 -6.81
C CYS A 29 -9.50 20.26 -5.97
N PHE A 30 -10.05 19.04 -5.95
CA PHE A 30 -9.41 17.89 -5.29
C PHE A 30 -8.33 17.21 -6.13
N THR A 31 -8.13 17.62 -7.39
CA THR A 31 -6.86 17.35 -8.08
C THR A 31 -5.80 18.26 -7.49
N PHE A 32 -5.28 17.88 -6.33
CA PHE A 32 -4.03 18.41 -5.81
C PHE A 32 -3.01 18.39 -6.96
N PRO A 33 -2.44 19.55 -7.35
CA PRO A 33 -1.26 19.56 -8.20
C PRO A 33 -0.18 18.82 -7.41
N MET A 34 0.22 17.65 -7.90
CA MET A 34 1.31 16.86 -7.33
C MET A 34 2.55 17.75 -7.25
N PRO A 35 3.01 18.20 -6.07
CA PRO A 35 4.22 18.99 -6.00
C PRO A 35 5.42 18.09 -5.74
N PHE A 36 5.44 16.86 -6.26
CA PHE A 36 6.66 16.05 -6.30
C PHE A 36 6.59 15.11 -7.51
N PRO A 37 7.45 15.26 -8.54
CA PRO A 37 7.88 14.06 -9.23
C PRO A 37 8.59 13.24 -8.17
N SER A 38 7.98 12.13 -7.74
CA SER A 38 8.67 11.10 -6.97
C SER A 38 9.71 10.51 -7.89
N ILE A 39 10.83 11.21 -8.02
CA ILE A 39 12.06 10.70 -8.60
C ILE A 39 12.64 9.73 -7.56
N VAL A 40 11.88 8.67 -7.29
CA VAL A 40 12.42 7.46 -6.71
C VAL A 40 13.14 6.81 -7.88
N HIS A 41 14.45 7.03 -7.94
CA HIS A 41 15.25 6.41 -8.97
C HIS A 41 15.49 4.95 -8.59
N HIS A 42 15.15 4.08 -9.52
CA HIS A 42 15.47 2.65 -9.49
C HIS A 42 16.64 2.39 -10.45
N GLY A 43 17.47 1.41 -10.15
CA GLY A 43 18.56 0.98 -11.02
C GLY A 43 19.91 0.80 -10.33
N PRO A 44 20.95 0.38 -11.07
CA PRO A 44 22.21 -0.15 -10.50
C PRO A 44 23.00 0.84 -9.64
N HIS A 45 22.78 2.15 -9.84
CA HIS A 45 23.46 3.22 -9.11
C HIS A 45 22.67 3.72 -7.88
N HIS A 46 21.52 3.12 -7.60
CA HIS A 46 20.67 3.48 -6.47
C HIS A 46 20.54 2.29 -5.50
N PRO A 47 20.38 2.56 -4.19
CA PRO A 47 20.07 1.49 -3.24
C PRO A 47 18.86 0.66 -3.68
N PRO A 48 18.85 -0.65 -3.44
CA PRO A 48 17.79 -1.52 -3.92
C PRO A 48 16.43 -1.15 -3.34
N ALA A 49 15.40 -1.36 -4.13
CA ALA A 49 14.01 -1.15 -3.73
C ALA A 49 13.36 -2.47 -3.33
N PHE A 50 12.56 -2.43 -2.26
CA PHE A 50 11.90 -3.59 -1.69
C PHE A 50 10.40 -3.58 -1.93
N ALA A 51 9.85 -4.75 -2.19
CA ALA A 51 8.42 -5.00 -2.25
C ALA A 51 8.02 -5.89 -1.06
N TYR A 52 7.37 -5.29 -0.07
CA TYR A 52 6.96 -5.95 1.17
C TYR A 52 5.54 -6.47 1.08
N PHE A 53 5.37 -7.78 1.21
CA PHE A 53 4.08 -8.42 1.36
C PHE A 53 3.84 -8.69 2.84
N ILE A 54 2.94 -7.93 3.47
CA ILE A 54 2.62 -8.06 4.90
C ILE A 54 1.28 -8.77 5.03
N SER A 55 1.29 -9.96 5.62
CA SER A 55 0.11 -10.81 5.79
C SER A 55 -0.28 -10.97 7.26
N GLY A 56 -1.58 -11.02 7.54
CA GLY A 56 -2.11 -11.32 8.87
C GLY A 56 -3.53 -11.87 8.82
N GLY A 57 -4.01 -12.33 9.97
CA GLY A 57 -5.35 -12.87 10.11
C GLY A 57 -6.31 -11.91 10.82
N ASN A 58 -7.33 -12.49 11.42
CA ASN A 58 -8.33 -11.78 12.23
C ASN A 58 -7.67 -11.03 13.42
N LYS A 59 -8.00 -9.74 13.59
CA LYS A 59 -7.47 -8.85 14.63
C LYS A 59 -5.98 -8.52 14.51
N ASP A 60 -5.35 -8.81 13.37
CA ASP A 60 -3.96 -8.43 13.13
C ASP A 60 -3.84 -7.05 12.46
N GLY A 61 -4.95 -6.36 12.12
CA GLY A 61 -4.92 -5.06 11.45
C GLY A 61 -4.01 -4.02 12.12
N ASP A 62 -4.10 -3.87 13.45
CA ASP A 62 -3.26 -2.93 14.20
C ASP A 62 -1.78 -3.35 14.22
N ARG A 63 -1.51 -4.66 14.25
CA ARG A 63 -0.14 -5.21 14.21
C ARG A 63 0.50 -4.99 12.85
N ILE A 64 -0.25 -5.25 11.77
CA ILE A 64 0.17 -4.96 10.40
C ILE A 64 0.45 -3.46 10.26
N PHE A 65 -0.44 -2.60 10.76
CA PHE A 65 -0.24 -1.15 10.68
C PHE A 65 1.02 -0.71 11.44
N ARG A 66 1.22 -1.23 12.65
CA ARG A 66 2.44 -0.98 13.44
C ARG A 66 3.71 -1.44 12.70
N LEU A 67 3.69 -2.63 12.13
CA LEU A 67 4.80 -3.17 11.36
C LEU A 67 5.08 -2.32 10.12
N LEU A 68 4.05 -1.95 9.36
CA LEU A 68 4.16 -1.07 8.21
C LEU A 68 4.91 0.21 8.57
N LEU A 69 4.54 0.87 9.67
CA LEU A 69 5.22 2.09 10.13
C LEU A 69 6.69 1.86 10.47
N ALA A 70 7.03 0.69 11.03
CA ALA A 70 8.40 0.35 11.39
C ALA A 70 9.30 0.10 10.17
N VAL A 71 8.75 -0.43 9.08
CA VAL A 71 9.51 -0.73 7.85
C VAL A 71 9.27 0.29 6.73
N TYR A 72 8.53 1.38 6.98
CA TYR A 72 8.09 2.30 5.94
C TYR A 72 9.24 3.13 5.38
N HIS A 73 9.38 3.12 4.06
CA HIS A 73 10.30 3.98 3.32
C HIS A 73 9.67 4.36 1.96
N PRO A 74 9.80 5.62 1.50
CA PRO A 74 9.16 6.11 0.26
C PRO A 74 9.53 5.35 -1.02
N ARG A 75 10.71 4.72 -1.05
CA ARG A 75 11.21 3.94 -2.20
C ARG A 75 10.57 2.57 -2.35
N ASN A 76 10.08 2.02 -1.25
CA ASN A 76 9.59 0.65 -1.19
C ASN A 76 8.09 0.60 -1.51
N ARG A 77 7.62 -0.56 -1.97
CA ARG A 77 6.20 -0.84 -2.20
C ARG A 77 5.69 -1.80 -1.13
N TYR A 78 4.46 -1.59 -0.68
CA TYR A 78 3.84 -2.40 0.37
C TYR A 78 2.49 -2.92 -0.09
N LEU A 79 2.25 -4.22 0.08
CA LEU A 79 0.95 -4.85 -0.10
C LEU A 79 0.52 -5.47 1.23
N LEU A 80 -0.59 -4.98 1.76
CA LEU A 80 -1.18 -5.47 3.00
C LEU A 80 -2.28 -6.47 2.69
N HIS A 81 -2.21 -7.64 3.32
CA HIS A 81 -3.22 -8.68 3.19
C HIS A 81 -3.72 -9.11 4.56
N LEU A 82 -5.03 -8.95 4.76
CA LEU A 82 -5.76 -9.59 5.83
C LEU A 82 -6.50 -10.79 5.24
N GLY A 83 -6.36 -11.95 5.88
CA GLY A 83 -7.02 -13.19 5.47
C GLY A 83 -8.54 -13.08 5.47
N MET A 84 -9.20 -14.06 4.84
CA MET A 84 -10.67 -14.16 4.83
C MET A 84 -11.31 -14.28 6.22
N ASP A 85 -10.53 -14.68 7.23
CA ASP A 85 -10.93 -14.73 8.64
C ASP A 85 -11.13 -13.33 9.25
N ALA A 86 -10.56 -12.29 8.64
CA ALA A 86 -10.76 -10.90 9.04
C ALA A 86 -12.00 -10.26 8.38
N ARG A 87 -12.70 -9.42 9.15
CA ARG A 87 -13.91 -8.73 8.68
C ARG A 87 -13.59 -7.66 7.63
N ASP A 88 -14.53 -7.40 6.72
CA ASP A 88 -14.39 -6.33 5.72
C ASP A 88 -14.18 -4.95 6.37
N GLU A 89 -14.79 -4.72 7.55
CA GLU A 89 -14.57 -3.49 8.31
C GLU A 89 -13.12 -3.34 8.76
N GLU A 90 -12.46 -4.42 9.18
CA GLU A 90 -11.06 -4.39 9.62
C GLU A 90 -10.14 -4.03 8.44
N ARG A 91 -10.40 -4.62 7.26
CA ARG A 91 -9.70 -4.26 6.02
C ARG A 91 -9.88 -2.79 5.65
N LYS A 92 -11.09 -2.27 5.73
CA LYS A 92 -11.37 -0.85 5.46
C LYS A 92 -10.68 0.06 6.47
N ARG A 93 -10.69 -0.30 7.76
CA ARG A 93 -9.98 0.44 8.83
C ARG A 93 -8.48 0.46 8.60
N LEU A 94 -7.87 -0.66 8.21
CA LEU A 94 -6.44 -0.73 7.89
C LEU A 94 -6.09 0.18 6.71
N GLY A 95 -6.88 0.17 5.65
CA GLY A 95 -6.70 1.08 4.50
C GLY A 95 -6.84 2.55 4.90
N ALA A 96 -7.83 2.88 5.74
CA ALA A 96 -8.02 4.23 6.26
C ALA A 96 -6.85 4.67 7.16
N ALA A 97 -6.34 3.77 8.01
CA ALA A 97 -5.18 4.03 8.87
C ALA A 97 -3.92 4.29 8.04
N ALA A 98 -3.65 3.48 7.01
CA ALA A 98 -2.53 3.71 6.09
C ALA A 98 -2.63 5.09 5.42
N MET A 99 -3.82 5.48 4.95
CA MET A 99 -4.04 6.77 4.30
C MET A 99 -4.04 7.98 5.26
N SER A 100 -4.13 7.73 6.58
CA SER A 100 -4.02 8.79 7.59
C SER A 100 -2.60 9.34 7.73
N VAL A 101 -1.60 8.55 7.34
CA VAL A 101 -0.18 8.93 7.42
C VAL A 101 0.17 9.83 6.22
N PRO A 102 0.63 11.07 6.45
CA PRO A 102 0.91 12.01 5.36
C PRO A 102 1.89 11.50 4.31
N ALA A 103 2.95 10.79 4.74
CA ALA A 103 3.94 10.21 3.85
C ALA A 103 3.35 9.13 2.93
N ILE A 104 2.64 8.15 3.51
CA ILE A 104 1.95 7.10 2.75
C ILE A 104 0.97 7.69 1.74
N ARG A 105 0.20 8.70 2.18
CA ARG A 105 -0.76 9.39 1.31
C ARG A 105 -0.07 10.14 0.16
N ALA A 106 1.10 10.73 0.40
CA ALA A 106 1.85 11.46 -0.61
C ALA A 106 2.50 10.53 -1.65
N PHE A 107 3.13 9.43 -1.22
CA PHE A 107 3.84 8.50 -2.11
C PHE A 107 2.94 7.43 -2.72
N ARG A 108 1.76 7.18 -2.15
CA ARG A 108 0.78 6.17 -2.61
C ARG A 108 1.42 4.81 -2.90
N ASN A 109 2.33 4.41 -2.02
CA ASN A 109 3.17 3.21 -2.13
C ASN A 109 2.67 2.04 -1.28
N VAL A 110 1.46 2.14 -0.73
CA VAL A 110 0.83 1.11 0.11
C VAL A 110 -0.53 0.75 -0.48
N ASP A 111 -0.74 -0.54 -0.73
CA ASP A 111 -1.99 -1.09 -1.25
C ASP A 111 -2.55 -2.14 -0.30
N VAL A 112 -3.88 -2.19 -0.14
CA VAL A 112 -4.56 -3.21 0.68
C VAL A 112 -5.33 -4.15 -0.23
N VAL A 113 -5.14 -5.46 -0.06
CA VAL A 113 -5.84 -6.47 -0.87
C VAL A 113 -7.34 -6.45 -0.55
N GLY A 114 -8.14 -6.04 -1.53
CA GLY A 114 -9.60 -5.98 -1.39
C GLY A 114 -10.27 -7.35 -1.32
N LYS A 115 -9.91 -8.27 -2.24
CA LYS A 115 -10.42 -9.65 -2.26
C LYS A 115 -9.47 -10.57 -1.52
N ALA A 116 -9.75 -10.79 -0.22
CA ALA A 116 -8.98 -11.67 0.65
C ALA A 116 -9.10 -13.13 0.22
N ASP A 117 -8.02 -13.89 0.39
CA ASP A 117 -7.99 -15.34 0.21
C ASP A 117 -7.96 -16.06 1.57
N TYR A 118 -8.32 -17.34 1.59
CA TYR A 118 -8.23 -18.16 2.79
C TYR A 118 -6.79 -18.63 2.96
N VAL A 119 -6.11 -18.16 4.02
CA VAL A 119 -4.74 -18.54 4.32
C VAL A 119 -4.76 -19.55 5.47
N THR A 120 -4.32 -20.78 5.18
CA THR A 120 -4.00 -21.76 6.22
C THR A 120 -2.49 -21.78 6.39
N TYR A 121 -2.00 -21.57 7.62
CA TYR A 121 -0.57 -21.44 7.94
C TYR A 121 0.28 -22.61 7.41
N MET A 122 -0.20 -23.85 7.54
CA MET A 122 0.47 -25.07 7.06
C MET A 122 -0.11 -25.63 5.74
N GLY A 123 -0.87 -24.83 4.99
CA GLY A 123 -1.53 -25.27 3.77
C GLY A 123 -0.86 -24.75 2.48
N SER A 124 -1.14 -25.41 1.36
CA SER A 124 -0.76 -24.93 0.01
C SER A 124 -1.28 -23.52 -0.30
N SER A 125 -2.35 -23.10 0.39
CA SER A 125 -2.89 -21.75 0.30
C SER A 125 -1.90 -20.65 0.67
N ASN A 126 -0.96 -20.89 1.60
CA ASN A 126 0.02 -19.88 1.99
C ASN A 126 0.97 -19.53 0.82
N VAL A 127 1.45 -20.56 0.12
CA VAL A 127 2.27 -20.40 -1.09
C VAL A 127 1.45 -19.77 -2.21
N ALA A 128 0.20 -20.19 -2.40
CA ALA A 128 -0.68 -19.63 -3.43
C ALA A 128 -0.92 -18.12 -3.22
N VAL A 129 -1.15 -17.69 -1.98
CA VAL A 129 -1.34 -16.28 -1.64
C VAL A 129 -0.05 -15.48 -1.83
N THR A 130 1.10 -16.03 -1.48
CA THR A 130 2.40 -15.40 -1.70
C THR A 130 2.67 -15.19 -3.20
N LEU A 131 2.44 -16.21 -4.03
CA LEU A 131 2.59 -16.11 -5.48
C LEU A 131 1.59 -15.14 -6.10
N ARG A 132 0.34 -15.14 -5.61
CA ARG A 132 -0.67 -14.15 -6.01
C ARG A 132 -0.21 -12.74 -5.66
N ALA A 133 0.30 -12.51 -4.46
CA ALA A 133 0.82 -11.22 -4.02
C ALA A 133 1.97 -10.73 -4.91
N ALA A 134 2.95 -11.60 -5.18
CA ALA A 134 4.05 -11.28 -6.11
C ALA A 134 3.51 -10.90 -7.50
N SER A 135 2.56 -11.68 -8.04
CA SER A 135 1.97 -11.39 -9.35
C SER A 135 1.21 -10.06 -9.39
N VAL A 136 0.58 -9.66 -8.28
CA VAL A 136 -0.13 -8.38 -8.16
C VAL A 136 0.88 -7.25 -8.07
N MET A 137 1.92 -7.38 -7.25
CA MET A 137 2.96 -6.36 -7.13
C MET A 137 3.67 -6.12 -8.47
N MET A 138 4.03 -7.17 -9.20
CA MET A 138 4.63 -7.04 -10.55
C MET A 138 3.74 -6.27 -11.53
N LYS A 139 2.41 -6.35 -11.37
CA LYS A 139 1.45 -5.59 -12.19
C LYS A 139 1.30 -4.13 -11.74
N LEU A 140 1.52 -3.86 -10.45
CA LEU A 140 1.42 -2.52 -9.88
C LEU A 140 2.69 -1.70 -10.14
N ASP A 141 3.85 -2.32 -9.93
CA ASP A 141 5.16 -1.71 -10.09
C ASP A 141 6.22 -2.79 -10.31
N GLY A 142 7.11 -2.57 -11.28
CA GLY A 142 8.22 -3.47 -11.62
C GLY A 142 9.59 -2.94 -11.22
N GLY A 143 9.66 -1.77 -10.56
CA GLY A 143 10.93 -1.11 -10.20
C GLY A 143 11.62 -1.64 -8.94
N TRP A 144 11.05 -2.64 -8.27
CA TRP A 144 11.64 -3.25 -7.08
C TRP A 144 12.60 -4.39 -7.45
N ASP A 145 13.64 -4.56 -6.64
CA ASP A 145 14.68 -5.57 -6.85
C ASP A 145 14.42 -6.83 -6.01
N TRP A 146 13.81 -6.66 -4.82
CA TRP A 146 13.59 -7.74 -3.86
C TRP A 146 12.14 -7.83 -3.40
N PHE A 147 11.62 -9.06 -3.34
CA PHE A 147 10.31 -9.37 -2.77
C PHE A 147 10.49 -10.00 -1.39
N VAL A 148 9.88 -9.41 -0.37
CA VAL A 148 10.02 -9.83 1.04
C VAL A 148 8.64 -10.08 1.63
N THR A 149 8.43 -11.29 2.15
CA THR A 149 7.20 -11.66 2.85
C THR A 149 7.36 -11.47 4.35
N LEU A 150 6.38 -10.82 4.97
CA LEU A 150 6.30 -10.63 6.42
C LEU A 150 4.91 -11.05 6.91
N SER A 151 4.88 -11.53 8.15
CA SER A 151 3.67 -11.79 8.91
C SER A 151 3.41 -10.65 9.90
N ALA A 152 2.18 -10.53 10.37
CA ALA A 152 1.81 -9.54 11.40
C ALA A 152 2.52 -9.74 12.75
N ARG A 153 3.23 -10.86 12.93
CA ARG A 153 4.00 -11.17 14.15
C ARG A 153 5.46 -10.73 14.04
N ASP A 154 5.94 -10.48 12.83
CA ASP A 154 7.33 -10.10 12.59
C ASP A 154 7.59 -8.65 13.00
N TYR A 155 8.84 -8.36 13.33
CA TYR A 155 9.27 -7.00 13.64
C TYR A 155 10.73 -6.76 13.25
N PRO A 156 11.06 -5.64 12.59
CA PRO A 156 12.44 -5.35 12.21
C PRO A 156 13.29 -5.09 13.45
N LEU A 157 14.41 -5.80 13.57
CA LEU A 157 15.43 -5.54 14.60
C LEU A 157 16.49 -4.52 14.12
N VAL A 158 16.57 -4.30 12.80
CA VAL A 158 17.53 -3.40 12.17
C VAL A 158 16.77 -2.37 11.34
N THR A 159 17.14 -1.10 11.47
CA THR A 159 16.59 0.02 10.69
C THR A 159 17.13 0.01 9.26
N GLN A 160 16.27 0.29 8.28
CA GLN A 160 16.64 0.31 6.86
C GLN A 160 17.74 1.35 6.52
N ASP A 161 17.72 2.52 7.17
CA ASP A 161 18.57 3.66 6.78
C ASP A 161 20.02 3.57 7.30
N GLY A 162 20.28 2.83 8.36
CA GLY A 162 21.63 2.73 8.96
C GLY A 162 22.55 1.71 8.29
N ASN A 163 21.98 0.67 7.67
CA ASN A 163 22.69 -0.56 7.33
C ASN A 163 22.17 -1.22 6.04
N ALA A 164 21.80 -0.44 5.01
CA ALA A 164 21.37 -0.98 3.72
C ALA A 164 22.36 -2.03 3.17
N ASN A 165 23.67 -1.82 3.35
CA ASN A 165 24.70 -2.77 2.96
C ASN A 165 24.58 -4.12 3.69
N THR A 166 24.20 -4.14 4.97
CA THR A 166 24.02 -5.38 5.74
C THR A 166 22.80 -6.17 5.24
N VAL A 167 21.69 -5.50 4.94
CA VAL A 167 20.49 -6.15 4.38
C VAL A 167 20.80 -6.74 3.01
N ILE A 168 21.56 -6.02 2.18
CA ILE A 168 21.97 -6.48 0.84
C ILE A 168 22.93 -7.67 0.94
N SER A 169 23.92 -7.64 1.83
CA SER A 169 24.84 -8.77 2.03
C SER A 169 24.12 -10.05 2.50
N VAL A 170 23.01 -9.93 3.23
CA VAL A 170 22.18 -11.07 3.63
C VAL A 170 21.38 -11.63 2.44
N LEU A 171 20.94 -10.76 1.53
CA LEU A 171 20.10 -11.14 0.38
C LEU A 171 20.89 -11.68 -0.81
N ASP A 172 22.12 -11.20 -1.03
CA ASP A 172 22.99 -11.59 -2.17
C ASP A 172 23.42 -13.07 -2.14
N HIS A 173 23.30 -13.73 -0.98
CA HIS A 173 23.61 -15.15 -0.81
C HIS A 173 22.44 -16.12 -1.09
N GLY A 174 21.33 -15.64 -1.68
CA GLY A 174 20.23 -16.53 -2.08
C GLY A 174 19.43 -17.10 -0.89
N PHE A 175 19.42 -16.41 0.24
CA PHE A 175 18.72 -16.84 1.45
C PHE A 175 17.20 -16.62 1.34
N VAL A 176 16.53 -17.56 0.69
CA VAL A 176 15.06 -17.71 0.71
C VAL A 176 14.54 -18.02 2.14
N CYS A 177 15.41 -18.38 3.09
CA CYS A 177 15.04 -18.82 4.45
C CYS A 177 15.52 -17.93 5.61
N THR A 178 16.04 -16.71 5.40
CA THR A 178 16.72 -15.98 6.50
C THR A 178 16.44 -14.48 6.52
N VAL A 179 15.16 -14.11 6.42
CA VAL A 179 14.69 -12.96 7.20
C VAL A 179 14.13 -13.43 8.56
N GLU A 180 13.68 -14.69 8.64
CA GLU A 180 13.25 -15.33 9.89
C GLU A 180 14.36 -15.40 10.94
N LEU A 181 15.61 -15.74 10.55
CA LEU A 181 16.71 -15.92 11.51
C LEU A 181 17.28 -14.59 12.06
N LEU A 182 17.04 -13.46 11.37
CA LEU A 182 17.43 -12.14 11.88
C LEU A 182 16.28 -11.42 12.60
N ILE A 183 15.05 -11.98 12.55
CA ILE A 183 13.85 -11.48 13.22
C ILE A 183 13.49 -12.33 14.46
N LEU A 184 13.82 -13.63 14.47
CA LEU A 184 13.65 -14.52 15.64
C LEU A 184 14.90 -14.52 16.52
N GLY A 185 15.16 -13.39 17.15
CA GLY A 185 15.95 -13.35 18.38
C GLY A 185 15.17 -13.96 19.54
N GLY A 186 15.14 -15.30 19.59
CA GLY A 186 14.76 -16.06 20.80
C GLY A 186 13.49 -16.89 20.68
N GLU A 187 13.64 -18.16 20.29
CA GLU A 187 13.12 -19.32 21.05
C GLU A 187 13.99 -20.53 20.69
N LEU A 188 15.14 -20.63 21.37
CA LEU A 188 15.76 -21.90 21.70
C LEU A 188 15.58 -22.08 23.20
N LEU A 189 14.54 -22.82 23.59
CA LEU A 189 14.47 -23.65 24.79
C LEU A 189 13.43 -24.75 24.56
#